data_AF-A0A0R1RFD3-F1
#
_entry.id   AF-A0A0R1RFD3-F1
#
_cell.length_a   1.000
_cell.length_b   1.000
_cell.length_c   1.000
_cell.angle_alpha   90.00
_cell.angle_beta   90.00
_cell.angle_gamma   90.00
#
_symmetry.space_group_name_H-M   'P 1'
#
loop_
_entity.id
_entity.type
_entity.pdbx_description
1 polymer ?
#
loop_
_entity_poly.entity_id
_entity_poly.type
_entity_poly.pdbx_seq_one_letter_code
_entity_poly.pdbx_strand_id
1 'polypeptide(L)'
;MALIKKDADAFNVDVDKRVNTDRLANQNTTPSPAKKVNEYSASQRKSLRVDPPVYETLKTIAYIKDIKMYELVNEAIEDYKTNQMSAREREIFDTMQRTKDAK
;
A
#
# COMPACT_ATOMS: atom_id res chain seq x y z
N MET A 1 -41.47 -23.42 -38.57
CA MET A 1 -40.27 -23.03 -37.77
C MET A 1 -39.93 -21.60 -38.13
N ALA A 2 -39.94 -20.68 -37.17
CA ALA A 2 -39.64 -19.27 -37.41
C ALA A 2 -38.14 -19.01 -37.20
N LEU A 3 -37.49 -18.35 -38.16
CA LEU A 3 -36.09 -17.94 -38.11
C LEU A 3 -35.96 -16.71 -37.23
N ILE A 4 -35.29 -16.85 -36.09
CA ILE A 4 -34.85 -15.72 -35.26
C ILE A 4 -33.76 -14.99 -36.06
N LYS A 5 -34.06 -13.76 -36.51
CA LYS A 5 -33.05 -12.85 -37.04
C LYS A 5 -32.12 -12.49 -35.88
N LYS A 6 -30.90 -12.99 -35.96
CA LYS A 6 -29.85 -12.78 -34.98
C LYS A 6 -29.20 -11.44 -35.31
N ASP A 7 -29.79 -10.35 -34.84
CA ASP A 7 -29.13 -9.05 -34.80
C ASP A 7 -28.02 -9.14 -33.74
N ALA A 8 -26.90 -9.76 -34.13
CA ALA A 8 -25.74 -10.01 -33.27
C ALA A 8 -24.61 -9.00 -33.46
N ASP A 9 -24.84 -7.92 -34.21
CA ASP A 9 -23.79 -6.97 -34.62
C ASP A 9 -23.97 -5.56 -34.05
N ALA A 10 -24.48 -5.41 -32.82
CA ALA A 10 -24.69 -4.09 -32.22
C ALA A 10 -24.17 -3.89 -30.79
N PHE A 11 -23.16 -4.67 -30.35
CA PHE A 11 -22.43 -4.36 -29.12
C PHE A 11 -20.92 -4.43 -29.33
N ASN A 12 -20.40 -3.60 -30.24
CA ASN A 12 -19.01 -3.18 -30.14
C ASN A 12 -18.91 -2.20 -28.96
N VAL A 13 -18.64 -2.74 -27.77
CA VAL A 13 -18.18 -1.92 -26.65
C VAL A 13 -16.73 -1.56 -26.98
N ASP A 14 -16.52 -0.33 -27.45
CA ASP A 14 -15.19 0.24 -27.57
C ASP A 14 -14.62 0.40 -26.16
N VAL A 15 -13.94 -0.64 -25.68
CA VAL A 15 -13.21 -0.60 -24.42
C VAL A 15 -11.94 0.18 -24.68
N ASP A 16 -12.08 1.49 -24.66
CA ASP A 16 -11.00 2.45 -24.59
C ASP A 16 -10.19 2.08 -23.34
N LYS A 17 -9.09 1.33 -23.50
CA LYS A 17 -8.15 0.98 -22.41
C LYS A 17 -7.41 2.25 -22.01
N ARG A 18 -8.11 3.18 -21.38
CA ARG A 18 -7.52 4.34 -20.75
C ARG A 18 -6.84 3.83 -19.49
N VAL A 19 -5.51 3.67 -19.57
CA VAL A 19 -4.68 3.61 -18.36
C VAL A 19 -5.01 4.89 -17.59
N ASN A 20 -5.54 4.74 -16.38
CA ASN A 20 -5.95 5.87 -15.56
C ASN A 20 -4.71 6.68 -15.16
N THR A 21 -4.35 7.69 -15.97
CA THR A 21 -3.20 8.56 -15.78
C THR A 21 -3.41 9.60 -14.68
N ASP A 22 -4.60 9.63 -14.06
CA ASP A 22 -4.90 10.54 -12.95
C ASP A 22 -4.02 10.28 -11.72
N ARG A 23 -3.35 9.12 -11.64
CA ARG A 23 -2.29 8.87 -10.65
C ARG A 23 -1.03 9.74 -10.83
N LEU A 24 -0.79 10.33 -12.02
CA LEU A 24 0.31 11.27 -12.24
C LEU A 24 -0.06 12.74 -11.99
N ALA A 25 -1.35 13.09 -11.94
CA ALA A 25 -1.79 14.49 -11.91
C ALA A 25 -2.02 15.07 -10.50
N ASN A 26 -2.07 14.25 -9.44
CA ASN A 26 -2.27 14.75 -8.06
C ASN A 26 -0.96 14.87 -7.28
N GLN A 27 -0.01 15.62 -7.84
CA GLN A 27 1.06 16.29 -7.11
C GLN A 27 0.90 17.80 -7.31
N ASN A 28 -0.16 18.37 -6.75
CA ASN A 28 -0.25 19.77 -6.29
C ASN A 28 -1.73 20.18 -6.16
N THR A 29 -2.27 20.17 -4.94
CA THR A 29 -3.00 21.28 -4.31
C THR A 29 -3.73 20.81 -3.04
N THR A 30 -3.60 21.61 -1.96
CA THR A 30 -4.19 21.50 -0.61
C THR A 30 -3.42 20.62 0.41
N PRO A 31 -3.09 21.14 1.62
CA PRO A 31 -2.34 20.40 2.63
C PRO A 31 -3.27 19.41 3.38
N SER A 32 -3.55 18.28 2.74
CA SER A 32 -3.92 17.05 3.44
C SER A 32 -2.72 16.58 4.28
N PRO A 33 -2.93 15.94 5.45
CA PRO A 33 -1.85 15.68 6.41
C PRO A 33 -0.70 14.98 5.70
N ALA A 34 0.49 15.59 5.82
CA ALA A 34 1.69 15.35 5.05
C ALA A 34 1.78 13.92 4.48
N LYS A 35 1.50 13.77 3.18
CA LYS A 35 1.87 12.59 2.42
C LYS A 35 3.38 12.46 2.54
N LYS A 36 3.85 11.56 3.42
CA LYS A 36 5.28 11.31 3.64
C LYS A 36 5.92 11.08 2.27
N VAL A 37 6.70 12.06 1.82
CA VAL A 37 7.53 11.95 0.62
C VAL A 37 8.36 10.69 0.83
N ASN A 38 8.38 9.80 -0.17
CA ASN A 38 9.07 8.51 -0.06
C ASN A 38 10.54 8.74 0.31
N GLU A 39 10.83 8.63 1.60
CA GLU A 39 12.13 8.93 2.20
C GLU A 39 13.21 7.96 1.71
N TYR A 40 12.79 6.80 1.18
CA TYR A 40 13.68 5.74 0.72
C TYR A 40 13.41 5.34 -0.74
N SER A 41 14.50 5.27 -1.51
CA SER A 41 14.53 4.70 -2.86
C SER A 41 14.32 3.18 -2.83
N ALA A 42 13.98 2.58 -3.97
CA ALA A 42 13.76 1.14 -4.06
C ALA A 42 15.00 0.32 -3.65
N SER A 43 16.21 0.83 -3.92
CA SER A 43 17.47 0.17 -3.56
C SER A 43 17.82 0.25 -2.07
N GLN A 44 17.27 1.22 -1.34
CA GLN A 44 17.47 1.37 0.10
C GLN A 44 16.55 0.45 0.92
N ARG A 45 15.47 -0.05 0.31
CA ARG A 45 14.50 -0.94 0.98
C ARG A 45 15.13 -2.30 1.25
N LYS A 46 14.84 -2.86 2.43
CA LYS A 46 15.28 -4.20 2.84
C LYS A 46 14.15 -5.20 2.63
N SER A 47 14.51 -6.43 2.26
CA SER A 47 13.57 -7.55 2.19
C SER A 47 13.41 -8.21 3.56
N LEU A 48 12.18 -8.59 3.88
CA LEU A 48 11.83 -9.38 5.06
C LEU A 48 11.28 -10.72 4.59
N ARG A 49 11.81 -11.83 5.10
CA ARG A 49 11.22 -13.15 4.88
C ARG A 49 10.16 -13.38 5.94
N VAL A 50 8.96 -13.75 5.51
CA VAL A 50 7.81 -14.04 6.36
C VAL A 50 7.22 -15.38 5.97
N ASP A 51 6.46 -15.99 6.87
CA ASP A 51 5.77 -17.23 6.59
C ASP A 51 4.72 -17.05 5.50
N PRO A 52 4.45 -18.08 4.67
CA PRO A 52 3.47 -17.98 3.58
C PRO A 52 2.09 -17.47 4.01
N PRO A 53 1.49 -17.91 5.15
CA PRO A 53 0.19 -17.40 5.58
C PRO A 53 0.20 -15.90 5.92
N VAL A 54 1.30 -15.41 6.49
CA VAL A 54 1.46 -13.99 6.84
C VAL A 54 1.55 -13.15 5.57
N TYR A 55 2.31 -13.62 4.58
CA TYR A 55 2.42 -12.95 3.29
C TYR A 55 1.06 -12.80 2.59
N GLU A 56 0.28 -13.87 2.50
CA GLU A 56 -1.04 -13.81 1.84
C GLU A 56 -2.01 -12.88 2.58
N THR A 57 -1.94 -12.86 3.92
CA THR A 57 -2.74 -11.93 4.73
C THR A 57 -2.37 -10.47 4.45
N LEU A 58 -1.08 -10.14 4.51
CA LEU A 58 -0.58 -8.79 4.22
C LEU A 58 -0.94 -8.35 2.80
N LYS A 59 -0.77 -9.25 1.82
CA LYS A 59 -1.08 -8.98 0.41
C LYS A 59 -2.57 -8.71 0.21
N THR A 60 -3.43 -9.50 0.84
CA THR A 60 -4.89 -9.35 0.73
C THR A 60 -5.34 -8.02 1.32
N ILE A 61 -4.85 -7.66 2.51
CA ILE A 61 -5.19 -6.38 3.15
C ILE A 61 -4.67 -5.20 2.32
N ALA A 62 -3.42 -5.26 1.87
CA ALA A 62 -2.81 -4.24 1.02
C ALA A 62 -3.60 -4.01 -0.27
N TYR A 63 -4.10 -5.09 -0.88
CA TYR A 63 -4.96 -5.03 -2.06
C TYR A 63 -6.30 -4.34 -1.78
N ILE A 64 -6.99 -4.74 -0.70
CA ILE A 64 -8.28 -4.14 -0.30
C ILE A 64 -8.13 -2.63 0.00
N LYS A 65 -7.00 -2.24 0.60
CA LYS A 65 -6.73 -0.87 1.02
C LYS A 65 -6.05 -0.01 -0.05
N ASP A 66 -5.69 -0.57 -1.20
CA ASP A 66 -4.91 0.08 -2.27
C ASP A 66 -3.64 0.79 -1.76
N ILE A 67 -2.93 0.14 -0.83
CA ILE A 67 -1.65 0.62 -0.28
C ILE A 67 -0.54 -0.39 -0.52
N LYS A 68 0.70 0.05 -0.49
CA LYS A 68 1.82 -0.87 -0.65
C LYS A 68 2.04 -1.67 0.63
N MET A 69 2.46 -2.93 0.51
CA MET A 69 2.63 -3.81 1.67
C MET A 69 3.55 -3.25 2.76
N TYR A 70 4.62 -2.53 2.39
CA TYR A 70 5.51 -1.92 3.38
C TYR A 70 4.91 -0.70 4.09
N GLU A 71 3.98 0.02 3.46
CA GLU A 71 3.24 1.12 4.09
C GLU A 71 2.27 0.55 5.14
N LEU A 72 1.58 -0.55 4.80
CA LEU A 72 0.73 -1.29 5.74
C LEU A 72 1.52 -1.81 6.95
N VAL A 73 2.70 -2.40 6.72
CA VAL A 73 3.55 -2.90 7.81
C VAL A 73 3.99 -1.75 8.72
N ASN A 74 4.36 -0.59 8.17
CA ASN A 74 4.73 0.57 8.97
C ASN A 74 3.57 1.08 9.83
N GLU A 75 2.36 1.14 9.27
CA GLU A 75 1.15 1.55 10.00
C GLU A 75 0.85 0.57 11.14
N ALA A 76 0.90 -0.75 10.87
CA ALA A 76 0.69 -1.77 11.89
C ALA A 76 1.71 -1.70 13.04
N ILE A 77 2.98 -1.38 12.74
CA ILE A 77 4.02 -1.21 13.77
C ILE A 77 3.73 0.03 14.62
N GLU A 78 3.36 1.16 14.01
CA GLU A 78 3.03 2.38 14.76
C GLU A 78 1.78 2.19 15.63
N ASP A 79 0.78 1.45 15.13
CA ASP A 79 -0.41 1.10 15.91
C ASP A 79 -0.05 0.21 17.11
N TYR A 80 0.80 -0.81 16.90
CA TYR A 80 1.28 -1.67 17.98
C TYR A 80 2.08 -0.89 19.03
N LYS A 81 2.96 0.02 18.59
CA LYS A 81 3.71 0.92 19.49
C LYS A 81 2.76 1.79 20.32
N THR A 82 1.71 2.32 19.70
CA THR A 82 0.81 3.27 20.35
C THR A 82 -0.20 2.61 21.28
N ASN A 83 -0.68 1.42 20.94
CA ASN A 83 -1.79 0.78 21.64
C ASN A 83 -1.36 -0.38 22.54
N GLN A 84 -0.28 -1.09 22.21
CA GLN A 84 0.10 -2.34 22.88
C GLN A 84 1.35 -2.22 23.73
N MET A 85 2.27 -1.30 23.41
CA MET A 85 3.51 -1.14 24.17
C MET A 85 3.31 -0.22 25.38
N SER A 86 3.83 -0.64 26.54
CA SER A 86 3.95 0.19 27.75
C SER A 86 4.99 1.31 27.57
N ALA A 87 4.95 2.33 28.44
CA ALA A 87 5.91 3.43 28.40
C ALA A 87 7.37 2.96 28.45
N ARG A 88 7.66 1.98 29.31
CA ARG A 88 9.01 1.41 29.45
C ARG A 88 9.47 0.67 28.20
N GLU A 89 8.60 -0.09 27.55
CA GLU A 89 8.95 -0.80 26.31
C GLU A 89 9.21 0.17 25.16
N ARG A 90 8.47 1.28 25.09
CA ARG A 90 8.71 2.35 24.10
C ARG A 90 10.07 3.03 24.32
N GLU A 91 10.42 3.35 25.57
CA GLU A 91 11.73 3.93 25.90
C GLU A 91 12.89 3.01 25.48
N ILE A 92 12.75 1.70 25.72
CA ILE A 92 13.74 0.70 25.30
C ILE A 92 13.83 0.66 23.77
N PHE A 93 12.69 0.64 23.07
CA PHE A 93 12.64 0.65 21.61
C PHE A 93 13.34 1.88 21.02
N ASP A 94 13.05 3.07 21.53
CA ASP A 94 13.65 4.33 21.06
C ASP A 94 15.16 4.36 21.29
N THR A 95 15.62 3.83 22.42
CA THR A 95 17.06 3.72 22.74
C THR A 95 17.78 2.80 21.75
N MET A 96 17.16 1.66 21.42
CA MET A 96 17.73 0.71 20.45
C MET A 96 17.80 1.29 19.04
N GLN A 97 16.82 2.10 18.63
CA GLN A 97 16.80 2.70 17.30
C GLN A 97 17.82 3.82 17.15
N ARG A 98 17.93 4.74 18.13
CA ARG A 98 18.95 5.81 18.12
C ARG A 98 20.38 5.27 18.01
N THR A 99 20.65 4.13 18.62
CA THR A 99 21.98 3.50 18.58
C THR A 99 22.34 2.98 17.18
N LYS A 100 21.34 2.62 16.36
CA LYS A 100 21.58 2.18 14.97
C LYS A 100 21.89 3.33 14.03
N ASP A 101 21.32 4.51 14.27
CA ASP A 101 21.54 5.69 13.43
C ASP A 101 22.90 6.36 13.69
N ALA A 102 23.54 6.05 14.82
CA ALA A 102 24.84 6.59 15.23
C ALA A 102 26.05 5.82 14.65
N LYS A 103 25.83 4.77 13.85
CA LYS A 103 26.86 3.88 13.30
C LYS A 103 26.84 3.85 11.78
#